data_AF-A0A2W4IR88-F1
#
_entry.id   AF-A0A2W4IR88-F1
#
_cell.length_a   1.000
_cell.length_b   1.000
_cell.length_c   1.000
_cell.angle_alpha   90.00
_cell.angle_beta   90.00
_cell.angle_gamma   90.00
#
_symmetry.space_group_name_H-M   'P 1'
#
loop_
_entity.id
_entity.type
_entity.pdbx_description
1 polymer ?
#
loop_
_entity_poly.entity_id
_entity_poly.type
_entity_poly.pdbx_seq_one_letter_code
_entity_poly.pdbx_strand_id
1 'polypeptide(L)'
;SCMSLSVGEALRAARSQAGLTLRQAAGRLKADEATLSRYERGKVEPPLEIIAAATREYRSPLPMLAYLERALRVFREFAGAA
;
A
#
# COMPACT_ATOMS: atom_id res chain seq x y z
N SER A 1 -12.21 17.69 2.35
CA SER A 1 -12.27 16.53 1.46
C SER A 1 -10.87 16.03 1.16
N CYS A 2 -10.28 15.26 2.06
CA CYS A 2 -8.95 14.69 1.85
C CYS A 2 -9.13 13.36 1.11
N MET A 3 -8.50 13.21 -0.07
CA MET A 3 -8.52 12.00 -0.90
C MET A 3 -8.19 10.77 -0.06
N SER A 4 -9.13 9.83 0.09
CA SER A 4 -8.80 8.50 0.61
C SER A 4 -8.23 7.67 -0.54
N LEU A 5 -6.92 7.50 -0.57
CA LEU A 5 -6.25 6.62 -1.52
C LEU A 5 -6.51 5.15 -1.15
N SER A 6 -6.66 4.30 -2.16
CA SER A 6 -6.55 2.86 -1.95
C SER A 6 -5.11 2.47 -1.54
N VAL A 7 -4.95 1.29 -0.96
CA VAL A 7 -3.64 0.75 -0.58
C VAL A 7 -2.68 0.70 -1.78
N GLY A 8 -3.17 0.28 -2.94
CA GLY A 8 -2.38 0.21 -4.18
C GLY A 8 -1.94 1.59 -4.68
N GLU A 9 -2.83 2.58 -4.66
CA GLU A 9 -2.49 3.96 -5.04
C GLU A 9 -1.48 4.58 -4.07
N ALA A 10 -1.63 4.33 -2.77
CA ALA A 10 -0.69 4.79 -1.76
C ALA A 10 0.71 4.17 -1.95
N LEU A 11 0.79 2.88 -2.28
CA LEU A 11 2.04 2.22 -2.64
C LEU A 11 2.71 2.87 -3.85
N ARG A 12 1.94 3.10 -4.93
CA ARG A 12 2.45 3.72 -6.15
C ARG A 12 2.92 5.15 -5.90
N ALA A 13 2.15 5.94 -5.15
CA ALA A 13 2.47 7.32 -4.83
C ALA A 13 3.75 7.41 -3.99
N ALA A 14 3.85 6.61 -2.92
CA ALA A 14 5.05 6.54 -2.08
C ALA A 14 6.29 6.09 -2.86
N ARG A 15 6.17 5.05 -3.70
CA ARG A 15 7.27 4.59 -4.56
C ARG A 15 7.75 5.70 -5.50
N SER A 16 6.81 6.41 -6.13
CA SER A 16 7.11 7.48 -7.08
C SER A 16 7.79 8.67 -6.40
N GLN A 17 7.35 9.05 -5.20
CA GLN A 17 7.99 10.09 -4.38
C GLN A 17 9.40 9.68 -3.92
N ALA A 18 9.63 8.38 -3.69
CA ALA A 18 10.95 7.85 -3.40
C ALA A 18 11.89 7.76 -4.63
N GLY A 19 11.41 8.15 -5.82
CA GLY A 19 12.20 8.14 -7.06
C GLY A 19 12.54 6.73 -7.58
N LEU A 20 11.77 5.72 -7.17
CA LEU A 20 12.06 4.32 -7.51
C LEU A 20 11.27 3.85 -8.73
N THR A 21 11.97 3.19 -9.65
CA THR A 21 11.33 2.38 -10.69
C THR A 21 10.62 1.18 -10.06
N LEU A 22 9.65 0.60 -10.79
CA LEU A 22 8.93 -0.58 -10.33
C LEU A 22 9.88 -1.75 -10.04
N ARG A 23 10.85 -2.00 -10.93
CA ARG A 23 11.89 -3.02 -10.76
C ARG A 23 12.76 -2.83 -9.51
N GLN A 24 13.23 -1.60 -9.25
CA GLN A 24 14.03 -1.30 -8.06
C GLN A 24 13.22 -1.53 -6.78
N ALA A 25 11.97 -1.07 -6.76
CA ALA A 25 11.07 -1.26 -5.65
C ALA A 25 10.76 -2.74 -5.39
N ALA A 26 10.47 -3.50 -6.45
CA ALA A 26 10.25 -4.95 -6.36
C ALA A 26 11.44 -5.67 -5.71
N GLY A 27 12.67 -5.33 -6.12
CA GLY A 27 13.89 -5.84 -5.49
C GLY A 27 14.02 -5.50 -4.00
N ARG A 28 13.71 -4.25 -3.61
CA ARG A 28 13.75 -3.83 -2.19
C ARG A 28 12.68 -4.50 -1.34
N LEU A 29 11.51 -4.75 -1.91
CA LEU A 29 10.39 -5.40 -1.24
C LEU A 29 10.45 -6.93 -1.29
N LYS A 30 11.47 -7.51 -1.94
CA LYS A 30 11.60 -8.95 -2.17
C LYS A 30 10.34 -9.54 -2.84
N ALA A 31 9.78 -8.81 -3.80
CA ALA A 31 8.62 -9.21 -4.58
C ALA A 31 8.97 -9.23 -6.06
N ASP A 32 8.20 -9.98 -6.86
CA ASP A 32 8.31 -9.90 -8.32
C ASP A 32 7.75 -8.58 -8.84
N GLU A 33 8.33 -8.05 -9.92
CA GLU A 33 7.87 -6.80 -10.54
C GLU A 33 6.41 -6.88 -11.01
N ALA A 34 6.00 -8.03 -11.56
CA ALA A 34 4.63 -8.30 -11.95
C ALA A 34 3.67 -8.32 -10.74
N THR A 35 4.13 -8.86 -9.62
CA THR A 35 3.37 -8.92 -8.37
C THR A 35 3.20 -7.52 -7.77
N LEU A 36 4.27 -6.73 -7.70
CA LEU A 36 4.20 -5.33 -7.27
C LEU A 36 3.30 -4.49 -8.19
N SER A 37 3.33 -4.72 -9.51
CA SER A 37 2.40 -4.08 -10.45
C SER A 37 0.93 -4.40 -10.15
N ARG A 38 0.63 -5.64 -9.74
CA ARG A 38 -0.75 -6.05 -9.39
C ARG A 38 -1.20 -5.38 -8.10
N TYR A 39 -0.30 -5.26 -7.11
CA TYR A 39 -0.54 -4.51 -5.88
C TYR A 39 -0.86 -3.04 -6.16
N GLU A 40 -0.01 -2.34 -6.92
CA GLU A 40 -0.19 -0.92 -7.20
C GLU A 40 -1.43 -0.59 -8.03
N ARG A 41 -1.95 -1.56 -8.79
CA ARG A 41 -3.18 -1.43 -9.57
C ARG A 41 -4.43 -1.92 -8.82
N GLY A 42 -4.30 -2.31 -7.56
CA GLY A 42 -5.41 -2.84 -6.75
C GLY A 42 -6.00 -4.15 -7.29
N LYS A 43 -5.22 -4.92 -8.07
CA LYS A 43 -5.66 -6.21 -8.62
C LYS A 43 -5.48 -7.36 -7.63
N VAL A 44 -4.53 -7.23 -6.72
CA VAL A 44 -4.27 -8.16 -5.63
C VAL A 44 -4.00 -7.31 -4.40
N GLU A 45 -4.56 -7.71 -3.25
CA GLU A 45 -4.29 -7.03 -2.00
C GLU A 45 -2.85 -7.36 -1.54
N PRO A 46 -2.03 -6.36 -1.19
CA PRO A 46 -0.69 -6.62 -0.69
C PRO A 46 -0.77 -7.17 0.74
N PRO A 47 0.07 -8.15 1.11
CA PRO A 47 0.16 -8.61 2.49
C PRO A 47 0.78 -7.53 3.39
N LEU A 48 0.53 -7.58 4.70
CA LEU A 48 0.97 -6.57 5.66
C LEU A 48 2.50 -6.37 5.66
N GLU A 49 3.25 -7.45 5.43
CA GLU A 49 4.70 -7.44 5.33
C GLU A 49 5.18 -6.54 4.18
N ILE A 50 4.48 -6.54 3.05
CA ILE A 50 4.76 -5.66 1.91
C ILE A 50 4.44 -4.21 2.25
N ILE A 51 3.34 -3.94 2.96
CA ILE A 51 2.97 -2.59 3.41
C ILE A 51 4.02 -2.04 4.38
N ALA A 52 4.42 -2.83 5.38
CA ALA A 52 5.42 -2.45 6.36
C ALA A 52 6.79 -2.23 5.70
N ALA A 53 7.21 -3.13 4.80
CA ALA A 53 8.44 -2.97 4.04
C ALA A 53 8.39 -1.69 3.18
N ALA A 54 7.32 -1.47 2.41
CA ALA A 54 7.15 -0.29 1.58
C ALA A 54 7.20 1.01 2.40
N THR A 55 6.58 1.03 3.58
CA THR A 55 6.62 2.20 4.49
C THR A 55 8.05 2.57 4.86
N ARG A 56 8.88 1.56 5.18
CA ARG A 56 10.29 1.75 5.50
C ARG A 56 11.14 2.11 4.27
N GLU A 57 11.04 1.32 3.21
CA GLU A 57 11.90 1.44 2.01
C GLU A 57 11.59 2.69 1.19
N TYR A 58 10.34 3.15 1.19
CA TYR A 58 9.91 4.38 0.52
C TYR A 58 9.99 5.61 1.43
N ARG A 59 10.30 5.42 2.72
CA ARG A 59 10.36 6.49 3.74
C ARG A 59 9.09 7.35 3.75
N SER A 60 7.94 6.70 3.63
CA SER A 60 6.65 7.35 3.52
C SER A 60 5.61 6.58 4.34
N PRO A 61 4.83 7.25 5.19
CA PRO A 61 3.79 6.59 5.96
C PRO A 61 2.56 6.22 5.11
N LEU A 62 2.47 6.70 3.86
CA LEU A 62 1.27 6.58 3.02
C LEU A 62 0.77 5.13 2.86
N PRO A 63 1.61 4.11 2.58
CA PRO A 63 1.12 2.73 2.47
C PRO A 63 0.46 2.24 3.76
N MET A 64 1.05 2.54 4.91
CA MET A 64 0.51 2.15 6.23
C MET A 64 -0.78 2.91 6.55
N LEU A 65 -0.85 4.21 6.29
CA LEU A 65 -2.05 5.01 6.54
C LEU A 65 -3.23 4.52 5.71
N ALA A 66 -3.03 4.24 4.42
CA ALA A 66 -4.07 3.69 3.56
C ALA A 66 -4.54 2.29 4.03
N TYR A 67 -3.61 1.45 4.49
CA TYR A 67 -3.95 0.14 5.07
C TYR A 67 -4.80 0.29 6.34
N LEU A 68 -4.42 1.19 7.26
CA LEU A 68 -5.15 1.42 8.50
C LEU A 68 -6.53 2.05 8.25
N GLU A 69 -6.65 3.00 7.32
CA GLU A 69 -7.94 3.54 6.91
C GLU A 69 -8.88 2.44 6.38
N ARG A 70 -8.34 1.49 5.60
CA ARG A 70 -9.10 0.32 5.14
C ARG A 70 -9.53 -0.57 6.31
N ALA A 71 -8.60 -0.92 7.20
CA ALA A 71 -8.89 -1.76 8.36
C ALA A 71 -9.93 -1.13 9.30
N LEU A 72 -9.86 0.19 9.50
CA LEU A 72 -10.83 0.93 10.31
C LEU A 72 -12.22 0.96 9.67
N ARG A 73 -12.33 0.99 8.33
CA ARG A 73 -13.65 0.86 7.66
C ARG A 73 -14.27 -0.48 7.97
N VAL A 74 -13.50 -1.55 7.81
CA VAL A 74 -13.96 -2.91 8.14
C VAL A 74 -14.39 -3.00 9.61
N PHE A 75 -13.58 -2.48 10.54
CA PHE A 75 -13.94 -2.47 11.95
C PHE A 75 -15.24 -1.68 12.22
N ARG A 76 -15.44 -0.53 11.58
CA ARG A 76 -16.68 0.26 11.72
C ARG A 76 -17.90 -0.47 11.17
N GLU A 77 -17.76 -1.20 10.07
CA GLU A 77 -18.83 -2.03 9.51
C GLU A 77 -19.24 -3.13 10.50
N PHE A 78 -18.26 -3.78 11.14
CA PHE A 78 -18.53 -4.77 12.20
C PHE A 78 -19.15 -4.13 13.46
N ALA A 79 -18.61 -2.99 13.90
CA ALA A 79 -19.07 -2.33 15.12
C ALA A 79 -20.44 -1.65 14.99
N GLY A 80 -20.84 -1.27 13.77
CA GLY A 80 -22.16 -0.69 13.48
C GLY A 80 -23.24 -1.71 13.13
N ALA A 81 -22.91 -3.01 13.10
CA ALA A 81 -23.84 -4.11 12.83
C ALA A 81 -24.50 -4.68 14.10
N ALA A 82 -24.33 -4.02 15.25
CA ALA A 82 -24.95 -4.33 16.55
C ALA A 82 -25.95 -3.25 16.94
#